data_AF-A0A8B8T3I8-F1
#
_entry.id   AF-A0A8B8T3I8-F1
#
_cell.length_a   1.000
_cell.length_b   1.000
_cell.length_c   1.000
_cell.angle_alpha   90.00
_cell.angle_beta   90.00
_cell.angle_gamma   90.00
#
_symmetry.space_group_name_H-M   'P 1'
#
loop_
_entity.id
_entity.type
_entity.pdbx_description
1 polymer ?
#
loop_
_entity_poly.entity_id
_entity_poly.type
_entity_poly.pdbx_seq_one_letter_code
_entity_poly.pdbx_strand_id
1 'polypeptide(L)'
;MPRSPEASEASVQVWVGSQLFQADRALLVEHCGFFRGLFRSGMREARAAEVRLGVLSPDGFCTALRVLRGERPALEAADELLQAVECAAFLQAPALARFLEHSLTSDNCALLCDAAAAFGLHDVFRSAALFIRDGARELAAELALPEARAYVAALRPSSYVAVSTHAPAPGFLEDASRTMCYLDEEEDAWRTLAALPLEASTLLAGVATLGNKLYIVGGVRGPNKEVVELGFCYDPDGGSWRQFPSPHQPRYDTALVGFDGHLYAIGGEFQRMPMSSVERYDPAAGCWSFVADLPQPAAGVPCAQARGRLFVCLWRPADTTAVVEYTVQGDTWLPVAELRRPQSYGHCMVAHRDSLYVVRNGPKDDFLHCAIDCLNLATGQWTALPGQFVNSKGALFTAVVRGDTVYTVNRMFTLLYAIEDGTWRLLREQAGFPRPGSLQTFLLRLPPGSRGPVASTTPEL
;
A
#
# COMPACT_ATOMS: atom_id res chain seq x y z
N MET A 1 -5.96 -6.08 58.54
CA MET A 1 -5.42 -5.42 57.34
C MET A 1 -5.17 -6.48 56.28
N PRO A 2 -6.07 -6.62 55.28
CA PRO A 2 -5.87 -7.61 54.25
C PRO A 2 -4.87 -7.08 53.22
N ARG A 3 -3.94 -7.95 52.84
CA ARG A 3 -2.99 -7.75 51.74
C ARG A 3 -3.75 -7.50 50.43
N SER A 4 -3.32 -6.49 49.69
CA SER A 4 -3.68 -6.22 48.31
C SER A 4 -3.28 -7.40 47.39
N PRO A 5 -4.16 -7.87 46.48
CA PRO A 5 -3.82 -8.94 45.56
C PRO A 5 -3.12 -8.41 44.29
N GLU A 6 -2.03 -9.09 43.89
CA GLU A 6 -1.60 -9.33 42.49
C GLU A 6 -1.30 -8.15 41.53
N ALA A 7 -0.77 -7.01 41.99
CA ALA A 7 -0.34 -5.93 41.09
C ALA A 7 1.15 -5.98 40.67
N SER A 8 1.99 -6.84 41.28
CA SER A 8 3.46 -6.71 41.18
C SER A 8 4.18 -7.59 40.15
N GLU A 9 3.48 -8.48 39.43
CA GLU A 9 4.12 -9.35 38.41
C GLU A 9 3.92 -8.87 36.96
N ALA A 10 3.01 -7.93 36.71
CA ALA A 10 2.66 -7.45 35.37
C ALA A 10 3.56 -6.31 34.87
N SER A 11 4.07 -5.45 35.77
CA SER A 11 4.96 -4.34 35.41
C SER A 11 6.43 -4.68 35.67
N VAL A 12 7.30 -4.17 34.81
CA VAL A 12 8.75 -4.24 34.95
C VAL A 12 9.34 -2.84 34.97
N GLN A 13 10.33 -2.64 35.84
CA GLN A 13 11.07 -1.40 35.92
C GLN A 13 12.24 -1.46 34.95
N VAL A 14 12.28 -0.56 33.97
CA VAL A 14 13.37 -0.50 32.98
C VAL A 14 14.10 0.81 33.15
N TRP A 15 15.36 0.73 33.57
CA TRP A 15 16.28 1.87 33.57
C TRP A 15 16.91 2.02 32.20
N VAL A 16 16.76 3.19 31.58
CA VAL A 16 17.42 3.55 30.32
C VAL A 16 18.23 4.82 30.58
N GLY A 17 19.56 4.69 30.50
CA GLY A 17 20.46 5.74 31.01
C GLY A 17 20.17 6.06 32.48
N SER A 18 19.77 7.31 32.76
CA SER A 18 19.40 7.80 34.10
C SER A 18 17.89 7.80 34.37
N GLN A 19 17.05 7.39 33.42
CA GLN A 19 15.60 7.48 33.52
C GLN A 19 14.97 6.11 33.78
N LEU A 20 13.96 6.08 34.66
CA LEU A 20 13.19 4.89 34.99
C LEU A 20 11.85 4.87 34.25
N PHE A 21 11.57 3.76 33.59
CA PHE A 21 10.31 3.50 32.91
C PHE A 21 9.56 2.35 33.59
N GLN A 22 8.25 2.55 33.81
CA GLN A 22 7.33 1.47 34.17
C GLN A 22 6.71 0.94 32.88
N ALA A 23 7.02 -0.30 32.53
CA ALA A 23 6.52 -0.93 31.31
C ALA A 23 5.76 -2.21 31.62
N ASP A 24 4.79 -2.54 30.77
CA ASP A 24 4.09 -3.82 30.83
C ASP A 24 5.00 -4.93 30.32
N ARG A 25 5.20 -5.95 31.14
CA ARG A 25 6.05 -7.10 30.80
C ARG A 25 5.49 -7.89 29.62
N ALA A 26 4.17 -8.08 29.55
CA ALA A 26 3.52 -8.83 28.47
C ALA A 26 3.75 -8.12 27.14
N LEU A 27 3.52 -6.81 27.10
CA LEU A 27 3.75 -5.98 25.91
C LEU A 27 5.19 -6.08 25.40
N LEU A 28 6.18 -5.99 26.30
CA LEU A 28 7.59 -6.10 25.93
C LEU A 28 7.97 -7.50 25.43
N VAL A 29 7.47 -8.57 26.05
CA VAL A 29 7.73 -9.96 25.61
C VAL A 29 7.08 -10.25 24.27
N GLU A 30 5.88 -9.71 24.05
CA GLU A 30 5.13 -9.88 22.82
C GLU A 30 5.86 -9.22 21.65
N HIS A 31 6.30 -7.97 21.81
CA HIS A 31 6.78 -7.17 20.68
C HIS A 31 8.30 -7.01 20.57
N CYS A 32 9.09 -7.36 21.59
CA CYS A 32 10.55 -7.20 21.57
C CYS A 32 11.28 -8.54 21.74
N GLY A 33 12.09 -8.91 20.74
CA GLY A 33 12.92 -10.11 20.78
C GLY A 33 13.91 -10.12 21.95
N PHE A 34 14.48 -8.96 22.29
CA PHE A 34 15.38 -8.80 23.43
C PHE A 34 14.72 -9.21 24.75
N PHE A 35 13.55 -8.65 25.07
CA PHE A 35 12.85 -8.94 26.32
C PHE A 35 12.28 -10.36 26.35
N ARG A 36 11.83 -10.87 25.19
CA ARG A 36 11.42 -12.27 25.08
C ARG A 36 12.56 -13.22 25.40
N GLY A 37 13.76 -12.96 24.88
CA GLY A 37 14.98 -13.72 25.20
C GLY A 37 15.34 -13.58 26.68
N LEU A 38 15.40 -12.34 27.18
CA LEU A 38 15.76 -12.04 28.57
C LEU A 38 14.87 -12.80 29.57
N PHE A 39 13.54 -12.68 29.44
CA PHE A 39 12.60 -13.24 30.40
C PHE A 39 12.37 -14.75 30.25
N ARG A 40 12.75 -15.36 29.12
CA ARG A 40 12.65 -16.82 28.91
C ARG A 40 13.96 -17.57 29.12
N SER A 41 15.09 -16.87 29.23
CA SER A 41 16.44 -17.45 29.29
C SER A 41 16.74 -18.25 30.57
N GLY A 42 15.88 -18.24 31.58
CA GLY A 42 16.13 -18.88 32.88
C GLY A 42 17.26 -18.23 33.68
N MET A 43 17.85 -17.13 33.19
CA MET A 43 18.91 -16.38 33.87
C MET A 43 18.38 -15.62 35.09
N ARG A 44 19.28 -15.15 35.96
CA ARG A 44 18.91 -14.43 37.19
C ARG A 44 18.14 -13.13 36.89
N GLU A 45 18.47 -12.50 35.77
CA GLU A 45 17.84 -11.31 35.19
C GLU A 45 16.39 -11.58 34.75
N ALA A 46 16.03 -12.83 34.43
CA ALA A 46 14.66 -13.20 34.06
C ALA A 46 13.66 -13.08 35.23
N ARG A 47 14.19 -13.07 36.47
CA ARG A 47 13.43 -12.89 37.72
C ARG A 47 13.63 -11.50 38.34
N ALA A 48 14.41 -10.64 37.70
CA ALA A 48 14.66 -9.30 38.21
C ALA A 48 13.45 -8.41 37.94
N ALA A 49 13.00 -7.68 38.97
CA ALA A 49 11.99 -6.63 38.82
C ALA A 49 12.53 -5.38 38.11
N GLU A 50 13.87 -5.28 38.00
CA GLU A 50 14.60 -4.19 37.37
C GLU A 50 15.48 -4.68 36.23
N VAL A 51 15.37 -4.04 35.07
CA VAL A 51 16.24 -4.24 33.89
C VAL A 51 16.96 -2.92 33.61
N ARG A 52 18.26 -2.97 33.25
CA ARG A 52 19.04 -1.77 32.92
C ARG A 52 19.56 -1.85 31.48
N LEU A 53 19.23 -0.84 30.68
CA LEU A 53 19.64 -0.67 29.28
C LEU A 53 20.55 0.57 29.20
N GLY A 54 21.86 0.35 29.25
CA GLY A 54 22.84 1.45 29.28
C GLY A 54 23.17 2.05 27.90
N VAL A 55 22.81 1.38 26.81
CA VAL A 55 23.19 1.76 25.44
C VAL A 55 22.16 2.67 24.78
N LEU A 56 20.88 2.53 25.15
CA LEU A 56 19.78 3.25 24.50
C LEU A 56 19.56 4.65 25.07
N SER A 57 19.05 5.55 24.22
CA SER A 57 18.53 6.84 24.68
C SER A 57 17.16 6.66 25.38
N PRO A 58 16.87 7.48 26.42
CA PRO A 58 15.54 7.47 27.04
C PRO A 58 14.42 7.83 26.07
N ASP A 59 14.64 8.79 25.17
CA ASP A 59 13.63 9.26 24.21
C ASP A 59 13.33 8.23 23.12
N GLY A 60 14.35 7.51 22.63
CA GLY A 60 14.18 6.39 21.72
C GLY A 60 13.38 5.26 22.36
N PHE A 61 13.67 4.94 23.63
CA PHE A 61 12.90 3.94 24.36
C PHE A 61 11.46 4.37 24.64
N CYS A 62 11.25 5.66 24.95
CA CYS A 62 9.91 6.24 25.08
C CYS A 62 9.11 6.10 23.77
N THR A 63 9.73 6.46 22.64
CA THR A 63 9.14 6.29 21.30
C THR A 63 8.80 4.84 21.02
N ALA A 64 9.70 3.90 21.35
CA ALA A 64 9.44 2.48 21.22
C ALA A 64 8.18 2.08 22.01
N LEU A 65 8.10 2.40 23.30
CA LEU A 65 6.93 2.07 24.13
C LEU A 65 5.62 2.64 23.59
N ARG A 66 5.63 3.88 23.08
CA ARG A 66 4.45 4.52 22.47
C ARG A 66 4.01 3.74 21.23
N VAL A 67 4.93 3.42 20.33
CA VAL A 67 4.63 2.65 19.11
C VAL A 67 4.12 1.25 19.44
N LEU A 68 4.70 0.59 20.45
CA LEU A 68 4.23 -0.72 20.91
C LEU A 68 2.80 -0.69 21.43
N ARG A 69 2.38 0.42 22.05
CA ARG A 69 0.99 0.65 22.49
C ARG A 69 0.04 1.02 21.34
N GLY A 70 0.52 1.04 20.10
CA GLY A 70 -0.26 1.42 18.93
C GLY A 70 -0.29 2.92 18.66
N GLU A 71 0.43 3.74 19.44
CA GLU A 71 0.54 5.18 19.14
C GLU A 71 1.37 5.43 17.86
N ARG A 72 1.24 6.63 17.32
CA ARG A 72 1.93 7.08 16.11
C ARG A 72 2.57 8.45 16.38
N PRO A 73 3.70 8.50 17.11
CA PRO A 73 4.39 9.76 17.37
C PRO A 73 4.87 10.41 16.07
N ALA A 74 4.78 11.74 15.97
CA ALA A 74 5.48 12.47 14.91
C ALA A 74 6.98 12.47 15.25
N LEU A 75 7.81 11.95 14.35
CA LEU A 75 9.26 11.99 14.45
C LEU A 75 9.76 12.95 13.38
N GLU A 76 10.00 14.19 13.76
CA GLU A 76 10.40 15.25 12.82
C GLU A 76 11.92 15.50 12.89
N ALA A 77 12.51 15.31 14.06
CA ALA A 77 13.92 15.59 14.26
C ALA A 77 14.81 14.38 13.90
N ALA A 78 15.98 14.67 13.33
CA ALA A 78 16.92 13.65 12.87
C ALA A 78 17.45 12.77 14.03
N ASP A 79 17.64 13.35 15.20
CA ASP A 79 18.05 12.64 16.40
C ASP A 79 16.96 11.69 16.92
N GLU A 80 15.69 12.10 16.91
CA GLU A 80 14.55 11.23 17.27
C GLU A 80 14.48 9.99 16.37
N LEU A 81 14.64 10.17 15.06
CA LEU A 81 14.65 9.08 14.07
C LEU A 81 15.82 8.12 14.30
N LEU A 82 17.03 8.66 14.49
CA LEU A 82 18.22 7.85 14.74
C LEU A 82 18.06 7.01 16.01
N GLN A 83 17.56 7.61 17.09
CA GLN A 83 17.31 6.94 18.36
C GLN A 83 16.22 5.86 18.25
N ALA A 84 15.18 6.10 17.44
CA ALA A 84 14.16 5.10 17.15
C ALA A 84 14.72 3.90 16.36
N VAL A 85 15.59 4.14 15.38
CA VAL A 85 16.32 3.09 14.64
C VAL A 85 17.20 2.28 15.59
N GLU A 86 18.02 2.93 16.42
CA GLU A 86 18.87 2.24 17.40
C GLU A 86 18.03 1.38 18.36
N CYS A 87 16.93 1.93 18.88
CA CYS A 87 16.02 1.20 19.77
C CYS A 87 15.35 0.02 19.07
N ALA A 88 14.90 0.17 17.82
CA ALA A 88 14.29 -0.91 17.06
C ALA A 88 15.26 -2.07 16.84
N ALA A 89 16.51 -1.76 16.51
CA ALA A 89 17.57 -2.74 16.30
C ALA A 89 17.91 -3.48 17.60
N PHE A 90 18.24 -2.72 18.66
CA PHE A 90 18.67 -3.28 19.93
C PHE A 90 17.58 -4.15 20.58
N LEU A 91 16.33 -3.64 20.61
CA LEU A 91 15.21 -4.35 21.23
C LEU A 91 14.71 -5.50 20.36
N GLN A 92 15.13 -5.56 19.09
CA GLN A 92 14.57 -6.44 18.06
C GLN A 92 13.05 -6.27 18.03
N ALA A 93 12.59 -5.04 17.79
CA ALA A 93 11.18 -4.64 17.89
C ALA A 93 10.57 -4.45 16.49
N PRO A 94 9.90 -5.47 15.90
CA PRO A 94 9.39 -5.39 14.53
C PRO A 94 8.29 -4.34 14.36
N ALA A 95 7.50 -4.08 15.41
CA ALA A 95 6.47 -3.05 15.37
C ALA A 95 7.06 -1.64 15.18
N LEU A 96 8.21 -1.36 15.81
CA LEU A 96 8.92 -0.09 15.63
C LEU A 96 9.61 -0.02 14.27
N ALA A 97 10.21 -1.12 13.80
CA ALA A 97 10.78 -1.19 12.46
C ALA A 97 9.71 -0.92 11.38
N ARG A 98 8.57 -1.60 11.45
CA ARG A 98 7.43 -1.34 10.54
C ARG A 98 6.92 0.09 10.63
N PHE A 99 6.88 0.68 11.83
CA PHE A 99 6.50 2.08 11.99
C PHE A 99 7.47 3.01 11.23
N LEU A 100 8.78 2.76 11.33
CA LEU A 100 9.80 3.54 10.61
C LEU A 100 9.65 3.39 9.09
N GLU A 101 9.41 2.18 8.59
CA GLU A 101 9.14 1.93 7.16
C GLU A 101 7.93 2.75 6.66
N HIS A 102 6.84 2.77 7.42
CA HIS A 102 5.64 3.53 7.08
C HIS A 102 5.79 5.05 7.29
N SER A 103 6.85 5.48 7.95
CA SER A 103 7.16 6.89 8.18
C SER A 103 8.05 7.52 7.10
N LEU A 104 8.53 6.73 6.14
CA LEU A 104 9.43 7.19 5.08
C LEU A 104 8.84 8.35 4.27
N THR A 105 9.63 9.38 4.10
CA THR A 105 9.39 10.55 3.26
C THR A 105 10.67 10.91 2.51
N SER A 106 10.59 11.77 1.49
CA SER A 106 11.78 12.35 0.86
C SER A 106 12.71 13.02 1.87
N ASP A 107 12.14 13.66 2.89
CA ASP A 107 12.90 14.42 3.89
C ASP A 107 13.73 13.55 4.85
N ASN A 108 13.31 12.29 5.09
CA ASN A 108 13.95 11.41 6.09
C ASN A 108 14.55 10.12 5.51
N CYS A 109 14.29 9.80 4.24
CA CYS A 109 14.65 8.51 3.66
C CYS A 109 16.17 8.25 3.66
N ALA A 110 17.00 9.26 3.37
CA ALA A 110 18.45 9.11 3.37
C ALA A 110 19.00 8.77 4.77
N LEU A 111 18.58 9.53 5.79
CA LEU A 111 18.95 9.28 7.19
C LEU A 111 18.52 7.89 7.65
N LEU A 112 17.26 7.52 7.39
CA LEU A 112 16.75 6.20 7.77
C LEU A 112 17.47 5.07 7.06
N CYS A 113 17.84 5.26 5.79
CA CYS A 113 18.61 4.28 5.01
C CYS A 113 20.00 4.06 5.65
N ASP A 114 20.77 5.12 5.88
CA ASP A 114 22.11 5.02 6.45
C ASP A 114 22.09 4.48 7.88
N ALA A 115 21.18 4.97 8.72
CA ALA A 115 21.03 4.50 10.09
C ALA A 115 20.62 3.03 10.13
N ALA A 116 19.64 2.60 9.34
CA ALA A 116 19.21 1.22 9.31
C ALA A 116 20.31 0.28 8.80
N ALA A 117 21.12 0.72 7.83
CA ALA A 117 22.31 -0.02 7.39
C ALA A 117 23.33 -0.18 8.52
N ALA A 118 23.64 0.90 9.25
CA ALA A 118 24.61 0.89 10.33
C ALA A 118 24.18 0.02 11.53
N PHE A 119 22.89 0.01 11.87
CA PHE A 119 22.34 -0.75 13.00
C PHE A 119 21.82 -2.15 12.62
N GLY A 120 21.86 -2.54 11.34
CA GLY A 120 21.44 -3.88 10.89
C GLY A 120 19.93 -4.09 10.83
N LEU A 121 19.13 -3.02 10.67
CA LEU A 121 17.69 -3.09 10.44
C LEU A 121 17.38 -3.31 8.96
N HIS A 122 17.54 -4.55 8.50
CA HIS A 122 17.50 -4.89 7.08
C HIS A 122 16.20 -4.52 6.36
N ASP A 123 15.04 -4.70 6.99
CA ASP A 123 13.75 -4.39 6.37
C ASP A 123 13.58 -2.88 6.17
N VAL A 124 13.89 -2.07 7.19
CA VAL A 124 13.90 -0.60 7.12
C VAL A 124 14.90 -0.10 6.08
N PHE A 125 16.13 -0.64 6.10
CA PHE A 125 17.15 -0.31 5.12
C PHE A 125 16.68 -0.59 3.70
N ARG A 126 16.11 -1.77 3.45
CA ARG A 126 15.59 -2.15 2.14
C ARG A 126 14.45 -1.25 1.69
N SER A 127 13.48 -0.98 2.56
CA SER A 127 12.34 -0.11 2.26
C SER A 127 12.79 1.32 1.96
N ALA A 128 13.71 1.88 2.74
CA ALA A 128 14.30 3.20 2.50
C ALA A 128 15.10 3.25 1.19
N ALA A 129 15.92 2.23 0.92
CA ALA A 129 16.68 2.14 -0.33
C ALA A 129 15.78 2.04 -1.56
N LEU A 130 14.69 1.28 -1.48
CA LEU A 130 13.67 1.17 -2.55
C LEU A 130 12.92 2.48 -2.77
N PHE A 131 12.64 3.22 -1.69
CA PHE A 131 12.03 4.55 -1.75
C PHE A 131 12.97 5.56 -2.44
N ILE A 132 14.24 5.64 -2.03
CA ILE A 132 15.25 6.51 -2.65
C ILE A 132 15.41 6.16 -4.13
N ARG A 133 15.43 4.86 -4.46
CA ARG A 133 15.57 4.40 -5.84
C ARG A 133 14.43 4.86 -6.75
N ASP A 134 13.22 4.95 -6.22
CA ASP A 134 12.02 5.34 -6.96
C ASP A 134 11.74 6.85 -6.92
N GLY A 135 12.40 7.57 -6.01
CA GLY A 135 12.25 9.00 -5.81
C GLY A 135 13.13 9.84 -6.75
N ALA A 136 13.30 11.10 -6.36
CA ALA A 136 14.13 12.05 -7.08
C ALA A 136 15.61 11.61 -7.09
N ARG A 137 16.33 11.89 -8.18
CA ARG A 137 17.72 11.45 -8.36
C ARG A 137 18.65 12.04 -7.30
N GLU A 138 18.33 13.21 -6.76
CA GLU A 138 19.11 13.89 -5.73
C GLU A 138 19.14 13.12 -4.40
N LEU A 139 18.08 12.37 -4.06
CA LEU A 139 17.99 11.66 -2.77
C LEU A 139 19.13 10.67 -2.55
N ALA A 140 19.62 10.03 -3.62
CA ALA A 140 20.74 9.10 -3.53
C ALA A 140 22.10 9.80 -3.23
N ALA A 141 22.21 11.08 -3.54
CA ALA A 141 23.42 11.88 -3.27
C ALA A 141 23.52 12.27 -1.78
N GLU A 142 22.40 12.31 -1.06
CA GLU A 142 22.33 12.62 0.37
C GLU A 142 22.84 11.48 1.26
N LEU A 143 22.91 10.25 0.74
CA LEU A 143 23.43 9.09 1.46
C LEU A 143 24.91 9.29 1.82
N ALA A 144 25.21 9.19 3.11
CA ALA A 144 26.54 9.28 3.68
C ALA A 144 27.35 7.98 3.52
N LEU A 145 26.70 6.81 3.58
CA LEU A 145 27.40 5.52 3.47
C LEU A 145 27.60 5.10 2.00
N PRO A 146 28.85 4.89 1.53
CA PRO A 146 29.11 4.46 0.16
C PRO A 146 28.45 3.13 -0.21
N GLU A 147 28.38 2.20 0.75
CA GLU A 147 27.75 0.89 0.58
C GLU A 147 26.24 1.01 0.38
N ALA A 148 25.57 1.90 1.12
CA ALA A 148 24.15 2.18 0.96
C ALA A 148 23.88 2.79 -0.43
N ARG A 149 24.72 3.75 -0.87
CA ARG A 149 24.62 4.34 -2.20
C ARG A 149 24.79 3.32 -3.32
N ALA A 150 25.78 2.43 -3.20
CA ALA A 150 26.01 1.35 -4.15
C ALA A 150 24.84 0.36 -4.19
N TYR A 151 24.28 0.01 -3.02
CA TYR A 151 23.10 -0.84 -2.91
C TYR A 151 21.89 -0.21 -3.60
N VAL A 152 21.58 1.06 -3.32
CA VAL A 152 20.48 1.81 -3.97
C VAL A 152 20.66 1.84 -5.48
N ALA A 153 21.86 2.11 -5.97
CA ALA A 153 22.15 2.15 -7.41
C ALA A 153 21.95 0.78 -8.08
N ALA A 154 22.20 -0.32 -7.37
CA ALA A 154 22.01 -1.69 -7.85
C ALA A 154 20.54 -2.13 -7.87
N LEU A 155 19.65 -1.47 -7.11
CA LEU A 155 18.23 -1.78 -7.12
C LEU A 155 17.59 -1.45 -8.47
N ARG A 156 16.56 -2.20 -8.85
CA ARG A 156 15.76 -1.95 -10.05
C ARG A 156 14.69 -0.91 -9.73
N PRO A 157 14.56 0.20 -10.47
CA PRO A 157 13.48 1.16 -10.24
C PRO A 157 12.11 0.51 -10.50
N SER A 158 11.06 1.06 -9.89
CA SER A 158 9.70 0.67 -10.26
C SER A 158 9.29 1.30 -11.59
N SER A 159 8.61 0.51 -12.41
CA SER A 159 8.02 0.91 -13.68
C SER A 159 6.53 1.16 -13.49
N TYR A 160 6.01 2.18 -14.16
CA TYR A 160 4.58 2.44 -14.22
C TYR A 160 3.92 1.45 -15.20
N VAL A 161 2.99 0.66 -14.70
CA VAL A 161 2.33 -0.42 -15.43
C VAL A 161 0.83 -0.18 -15.47
N ALA A 162 0.22 -0.51 -16.60
CA ALA A 162 -1.20 -0.40 -16.81
C ALA A 162 -1.78 -1.64 -17.48
N VAL A 163 -2.99 -1.99 -17.06
CA VAL A 163 -3.84 -3.02 -17.65
C VAL A 163 -5.15 -2.37 -18.05
N SER A 164 -5.65 -2.68 -19.25
CA SER A 164 -6.96 -2.21 -19.70
C SER A 164 -8.05 -3.21 -19.37
N THR A 165 -9.24 -2.68 -19.07
CA THR A 165 -10.47 -3.46 -19.06
C THR A 165 -10.83 -3.83 -20.49
N HIS A 166 -11.12 -5.10 -20.74
CA HIS A 166 -11.63 -5.53 -22.04
C HIS A 166 -13.16 -5.43 -22.06
N ALA A 167 -13.71 -5.04 -23.21
CA ALA A 167 -15.15 -5.04 -23.41
C ALA A 167 -15.65 -6.47 -23.69
N PRO A 168 -16.85 -6.86 -23.23
CA PRO A 168 -17.45 -8.13 -23.65
C PRO A 168 -17.73 -8.07 -25.15
N ALA A 169 -17.10 -8.94 -25.93
CA ALA A 169 -17.46 -9.15 -27.34
C ALA A 169 -18.28 -10.44 -27.49
N PRO A 170 -19.22 -10.51 -28.45
CA PRO A 170 -19.85 -11.77 -28.82
C PRO A 170 -18.83 -12.65 -29.56
N GLY A 171 -18.08 -13.48 -28.83
CA GLY A 171 -17.07 -14.39 -29.36
C GLY A 171 -15.94 -14.70 -28.37
N PHE A 172 -15.10 -15.67 -28.73
CA PHE A 172 -13.88 -15.99 -27.98
C PHE A 172 -12.82 -14.91 -28.27
N LEU A 173 -12.41 -14.16 -27.25
CA LEU A 173 -11.47 -13.06 -27.39
C LEU A 173 -10.02 -13.57 -27.39
N GLU A 174 -9.51 -13.97 -28.56
CA GLU A 174 -8.08 -13.93 -28.88
C GLU A 174 -7.67 -12.48 -29.15
N ASP A 175 -7.89 -11.61 -28.17
CA ASP A 175 -7.71 -10.18 -28.38
C ASP A 175 -6.27 -9.78 -28.08
N ALA A 176 -5.53 -9.37 -29.12
CA ALA A 176 -4.20 -8.76 -29.02
C ALA A 176 -4.17 -7.50 -28.13
N SER A 177 -5.34 -6.98 -27.71
CA SER A 177 -5.48 -5.89 -26.75
C SER A 177 -5.41 -6.32 -25.27
N ARG A 178 -5.50 -7.62 -24.95
CA ARG A 178 -5.44 -8.18 -23.58
C ARG A 178 -4.00 -8.26 -23.09
N THR A 179 -3.37 -7.10 -23.00
CA THR A 179 -1.97 -6.96 -22.65
C THR A 179 -1.82 -6.08 -21.42
N MET A 180 -0.94 -6.51 -20.53
CA MET A 180 -0.33 -5.63 -19.55
C MET A 180 0.81 -4.88 -20.24
N CYS A 181 0.89 -3.56 -20.05
CA CYS A 181 1.93 -2.73 -20.65
C CYS A 181 2.62 -1.88 -19.58
N TYR A 182 3.89 -1.53 -19.80
CA TYR A 182 4.64 -0.61 -18.95
C TYR A 182 5.10 0.61 -19.75
N LEU A 183 5.28 1.73 -19.06
CA LEU A 183 5.85 2.94 -19.62
C LEU A 183 7.38 2.87 -19.56
N ASP A 184 8.02 2.86 -20.71
CA ASP A 184 9.44 3.12 -20.86
C ASP A 184 9.64 4.64 -20.80
N GLU A 185 10.03 5.14 -19.63
CA GLU A 185 10.17 6.58 -19.38
C GLU A 185 11.37 7.21 -20.07
N GLU A 186 12.37 6.42 -20.46
CA GLU A 186 13.56 6.89 -21.18
C GLU A 186 13.24 7.09 -22.66
N GLU A 187 12.52 6.14 -23.26
CA GLU A 187 12.11 6.18 -24.67
C GLU A 187 10.74 6.86 -24.88
N ASP A 188 10.10 7.29 -23.81
CA ASP A 188 8.75 7.88 -23.79
C ASP A 188 7.73 7.04 -24.58
N ALA A 189 7.68 5.73 -24.28
CA ALA A 189 6.87 4.79 -25.04
C ALA A 189 6.25 3.69 -24.16
N TRP A 190 4.97 3.40 -24.38
CA TRP A 190 4.32 2.23 -23.78
C TRP A 190 4.74 0.95 -24.50
N ARG A 191 5.22 -0.03 -23.73
CA ARG A 191 5.65 -1.34 -24.22
C ARG A 191 4.79 -2.44 -23.63
N THR A 192 4.48 -3.46 -24.43
CA THR A 192 3.77 -4.64 -23.95
C THR A 192 4.69 -5.46 -23.03
N LEU A 193 4.22 -5.74 -21.81
CA LEU A 193 4.92 -6.53 -20.81
C LEU A 193 4.57 -8.02 -20.94
N ALA A 194 3.28 -8.33 -20.95
CA ALA A 194 2.78 -9.70 -21.04
C ALA A 194 1.34 -9.72 -21.57
N ALA A 195 0.96 -10.81 -22.25
CA ALA A 195 -0.44 -11.12 -22.50
C ALA A 195 -1.10 -11.61 -21.20
N LEU A 196 -2.38 -11.29 -21.02
CA LEU A 196 -3.18 -11.80 -19.90
C LEU A 196 -3.57 -13.26 -20.16
N PRO A 197 -3.71 -14.10 -19.12
CA PRO A 197 -4.29 -15.43 -19.26
C PRO A 197 -5.66 -15.36 -19.89
N LEU A 198 -5.97 -16.32 -20.75
CA LEU A 198 -7.21 -16.34 -21.53
C LEU A 198 -8.46 -16.29 -20.65
N GLU A 199 -8.39 -16.94 -19.50
CA GLU A 199 -9.46 -17.08 -18.52
C GLU A 199 -9.55 -15.91 -17.53
N ALA A 200 -8.55 -15.04 -17.47
CA ALA A 200 -8.53 -13.89 -16.55
C ALA A 200 -9.48 -12.78 -17.01
N SER A 201 -10.34 -12.28 -16.10
CA SER A 201 -11.10 -11.07 -16.37
C SER A 201 -10.34 -9.82 -15.91
N THR A 202 -10.43 -8.73 -16.68
CA THR A 202 -10.08 -7.38 -16.22
C THR A 202 -11.31 -6.48 -16.17
N LEU A 203 -12.48 -6.98 -16.59
CA LEU A 203 -13.73 -6.26 -16.50
C LEU A 203 -14.33 -6.45 -15.10
N LEU A 204 -14.39 -5.36 -14.32
CA LEU A 204 -14.83 -5.39 -12.92
C LEU A 204 -14.00 -6.35 -12.05
N ALA A 205 -12.75 -6.63 -12.42
CA ALA A 205 -11.88 -7.48 -11.63
C ALA A 205 -11.13 -6.65 -10.59
N GLY A 206 -10.89 -7.25 -9.42
CA GLY A 206 -9.97 -6.69 -8.45
C GLY A 206 -8.54 -6.93 -8.92
N VAL A 207 -7.72 -5.88 -8.97
CA VAL A 207 -6.31 -5.96 -9.38
C VAL A 207 -5.43 -5.23 -8.36
N ALA A 208 -4.41 -5.91 -7.87
CA ALA A 208 -3.54 -5.39 -6.82
C ALA A 208 -2.11 -5.90 -6.95
N THR A 209 -1.17 -5.18 -6.35
CA THR A 209 0.21 -5.64 -6.19
C THR A 209 0.46 -6.10 -4.76
N LEU A 210 1.24 -7.17 -4.61
CA LEU A 210 1.77 -7.63 -3.32
C LEU A 210 3.12 -8.31 -3.55
N GLY A 211 4.16 -7.88 -2.83
CA GLY A 211 5.49 -8.47 -2.94
C GLY A 211 6.09 -8.41 -4.34
N ASN A 212 5.91 -7.29 -5.05
CA ASN A 212 6.29 -7.11 -6.46
C ASN A 212 5.62 -8.09 -7.44
N LYS A 213 4.50 -8.70 -7.09
CA LYS A 213 3.68 -9.52 -8.00
C LYS A 213 2.33 -8.86 -8.21
N LEU A 214 1.72 -9.08 -9.37
CA LEU A 214 0.37 -8.59 -9.67
C LEU A 214 -0.63 -9.72 -9.47
N TYR A 215 -1.78 -9.42 -8.88
CA TYR A 215 -2.87 -10.35 -8.67
C TYR A 215 -4.14 -9.84 -9.33
N ILE A 216 -4.87 -10.74 -9.96
CA ILE A 216 -6.20 -10.51 -10.56
C ILE A 216 -7.17 -11.48 -9.89
N VAL A 217 -8.27 -10.95 -9.34
CA VAL A 217 -9.30 -11.71 -8.64
C VAL A 217 -10.68 -11.30 -9.14
N GLY A 218 -11.51 -12.28 -9.45
CA GLY A 218 -12.91 -12.03 -9.78
C GLY A 218 -13.09 -11.37 -11.14
N GLY A 219 -14.10 -10.52 -11.22
CA GLY A 219 -14.51 -9.88 -12.47
C GLY A 219 -15.48 -10.74 -13.26
N VAL A 220 -15.82 -10.28 -14.46
CA VAL A 220 -16.84 -10.92 -15.30
C VAL A 220 -16.38 -11.16 -16.72
N ARG A 221 -16.94 -12.19 -17.37
CA ARG A 221 -16.70 -12.51 -18.78
C ARG A 221 -17.99 -12.65 -19.57
N GLY A 222 -17.88 -12.42 -20.86
CA GLY A 222 -18.98 -12.58 -21.81
C GLY A 222 -20.13 -11.58 -21.61
N PRO A 223 -21.12 -11.58 -22.51
CA PRO A 223 -22.25 -10.65 -22.48
C PRO A 223 -23.15 -10.86 -21.24
N ASN A 224 -23.19 -12.08 -20.70
CA ASN A 224 -24.02 -12.44 -19.54
C ASN A 224 -23.37 -12.09 -18.19
N LYS A 225 -22.18 -11.47 -18.20
CA LYS A 225 -21.40 -11.15 -16.99
C LYS A 225 -21.19 -12.37 -16.07
N GLU A 226 -20.77 -13.48 -16.66
CA GLU A 226 -20.40 -14.68 -15.88
C GLU A 226 -19.21 -14.34 -14.98
N VAL A 227 -19.30 -14.66 -13.70
CA VAL A 227 -18.24 -14.36 -12.74
C VAL A 227 -17.03 -15.25 -13.01
N VAL A 228 -15.83 -14.68 -12.99
CA VAL A 228 -14.59 -15.43 -13.09
C VAL A 228 -14.17 -15.87 -11.70
N GLU A 229 -14.23 -17.18 -11.46
CA GLU A 229 -13.87 -17.77 -10.16
C GLU A 229 -12.38 -18.06 -10.02
N LEU A 230 -11.60 -17.96 -11.10
CA LEU A 230 -10.15 -18.21 -11.08
C LEU A 230 -9.36 -16.94 -10.73
N GLY A 231 -8.40 -17.08 -9.81
CA GLY A 231 -7.42 -16.06 -9.47
C GLY A 231 -6.14 -16.24 -10.26
N PHE A 232 -5.53 -15.14 -10.68
CA PHE A 232 -4.27 -15.14 -11.43
C PHE A 232 -3.21 -14.27 -10.76
N CYS A 233 -1.97 -14.76 -10.73
CA CYS A 233 -0.81 -14.07 -10.21
C CYS A 233 0.25 -13.96 -11.32
N TYR A 234 0.72 -12.75 -11.60
CA TYR A 234 1.85 -12.50 -12.49
C TYR A 234 3.12 -12.26 -11.68
N ASP A 235 4.16 -13.01 -12.05
CA ASP A 235 5.50 -12.89 -11.51
C ASP A 235 6.40 -12.12 -12.50
N PRO A 236 6.75 -10.84 -12.26
CA PRO A 236 7.55 -10.08 -13.20
C PRO A 236 8.98 -10.61 -13.36
N ASP A 237 9.54 -11.26 -12.34
CA ASP A 237 10.89 -11.84 -12.43
C ASP A 237 10.92 -13.05 -13.37
N GLY A 238 9.86 -13.85 -13.36
CA GLY A 238 9.71 -15.02 -14.23
C GLY A 238 8.96 -14.74 -15.53
N GLY A 239 8.42 -13.53 -15.72
CA GLY A 239 7.61 -13.17 -16.89
C GLY A 239 6.39 -14.07 -17.12
N SER A 240 5.83 -14.67 -16.05
CA SER A 240 4.84 -15.73 -16.16
C SER A 240 3.63 -15.53 -15.26
N TRP A 241 2.48 -16.01 -15.75
CA TRP A 241 1.24 -16.10 -14.98
C TRP A 241 1.09 -17.47 -14.36
N ARG A 242 0.52 -17.51 -13.16
CA ARG A 242 0.09 -18.74 -12.49
C ARG A 242 -1.30 -18.54 -11.91
N GLN A 243 -2.08 -19.61 -11.87
CA GLN A 243 -3.31 -19.62 -11.08
C GLN A 243 -2.96 -19.64 -9.60
N PHE A 244 -3.80 -19.02 -8.77
CA PHE A 244 -3.70 -19.09 -7.32
C PHE A 244 -5.11 -19.23 -6.70
N PRO A 245 -5.22 -19.63 -5.42
CA PRO A 245 -6.51 -19.77 -4.76
C PRO A 245 -7.35 -18.49 -4.86
N SER A 246 -8.64 -18.63 -5.12
CA SER A 246 -9.60 -17.52 -5.15
C SER A 246 -10.35 -17.38 -3.83
N PRO A 247 -10.96 -16.20 -3.57
CA PRO A 247 -11.90 -16.03 -2.46
C PRO A 247 -13.01 -17.09 -2.49
N HIS A 248 -13.53 -17.46 -1.32
CA HIS A 248 -14.60 -18.45 -1.18
C HIS A 248 -15.90 -17.98 -1.81
N GLN A 249 -16.17 -16.67 -1.76
CA GLN A 249 -17.34 -16.07 -2.40
C GLN A 249 -16.96 -15.50 -3.77
N PRO A 250 -17.60 -15.98 -4.86
CA PRO A 250 -17.43 -15.37 -6.17
C PRO A 250 -17.86 -13.91 -6.11
N ARG A 251 -17.07 -13.04 -6.75
CA ARG A 251 -17.25 -11.59 -6.66
C ARG A 251 -16.76 -10.90 -7.93
N TYR A 252 -17.44 -9.83 -8.31
CA TYR A 252 -16.95 -8.85 -9.27
C TYR A 252 -17.11 -7.45 -8.69
N ASP A 253 -16.50 -6.46 -9.32
CA ASP A 253 -16.39 -5.07 -8.85
C ASP A 253 -15.85 -4.99 -7.40
N THR A 254 -14.96 -5.93 -7.06
CA THR A 254 -14.33 -6.03 -5.74
C THR A 254 -13.09 -5.15 -5.69
N ALA A 255 -12.86 -4.51 -4.55
CA ALA A 255 -11.59 -3.82 -4.31
C ALA A 255 -10.56 -4.85 -3.83
N LEU A 256 -9.48 -5.03 -4.60
CA LEU A 256 -8.36 -5.88 -4.21
C LEU A 256 -7.20 -5.01 -3.75
N VAL A 257 -6.61 -5.33 -2.59
CA VAL A 257 -5.50 -4.54 -2.02
C VAL A 257 -4.45 -5.46 -1.40
N GLY A 258 -3.17 -5.23 -1.70
CA GLY A 258 -2.06 -5.83 -0.96
C GLY A 258 -1.72 -4.99 0.27
N PHE A 259 -1.99 -5.45 1.48
CA PHE A 259 -1.77 -4.71 2.74
C PHE A 259 -1.19 -5.62 3.82
N ASP A 260 -0.19 -5.13 4.57
CA ASP A 260 0.51 -5.86 5.65
C ASP A 260 0.89 -7.31 5.27
N GLY A 261 1.42 -7.51 4.06
CA GLY A 261 1.86 -8.82 3.57
C GLY A 261 0.75 -9.75 3.05
N HIS A 262 -0.51 -9.31 3.05
CA HIS A 262 -1.68 -10.10 2.66
C HIS A 262 -2.43 -9.45 1.49
N LEU A 263 -3.29 -10.19 0.78
CA LEU A 263 -4.30 -9.57 -0.10
C LEU A 263 -5.63 -9.48 0.62
N TYR A 264 -6.37 -8.41 0.39
CA TYR A 264 -7.74 -8.23 0.89
C TYR A 264 -8.67 -8.03 -0.30
N ALA A 265 -9.68 -8.89 -0.42
CA ALA A 265 -10.79 -8.75 -1.35
C ALA A 265 -11.97 -8.14 -0.59
N ILE A 266 -12.24 -6.86 -0.84
CA ILE A 266 -13.12 -6.02 -0.03
C ILE A 266 -14.41 -5.76 -0.80
N GLY A 267 -15.52 -6.26 -0.27
CA GLY A 267 -16.84 -6.12 -0.88
C GLY A 267 -16.88 -6.64 -2.32
N GLY A 268 -17.67 -5.97 -3.15
CA GLY A 268 -17.98 -6.31 -4.52
C GLY A 268 -19.46 -6.61 -4.71
N GLU A 269 -19.77 -7.30 -5.79
CA GLU A 269 -21.10 -7.79 -6.10
C GLU A 269 -21.05 -9.26 -6.53
N PHE A 270 -22.15 -9.95 -6.27
CA PHE A 270 -22.44 -11.25 -6.85
C PHE A 270 -23.92 -11.32 -7.18
N GLN A 271 -24.27 -11.82 -8.38
CA GLN A 271 -25.67 -11.91 -8.83
C GLN A 271 -26.45 -10.57 -8.69
N ARG A 272 -25.78 -9.43 -8.96
CA ARG A 272 -26.32 -8.07 -8.81
C ARG A 272 -26.69 -7.67 -7.37
N MET A 273 -26.16 -8.38 -6.39
CA MET A 273 -26.28 -8.06 -4.97
C MET A 273 -24.92 -7.59 -4.44
N PRO A 274 -24.82 -6.36 -3.90
CA PRO A 274 -23.60 -5.92 -3.25
C PRO A 274 -23.34 -6.73 -1.99
N MET A 275 -22.06 -6.95 -1.67
CA MET A 275 -21.62 -7.71 -0.49
C MET A 275 -20.84 -6.82 0.47
N SER A 276 -20.97 -7.12 1.77
CA SER A 276 -20.15 -6.54 2.84
C SER A 276 -18.91 -7.38 3.16
N SER A 277 -18.91 -8.66 2.76
CA SER A 277 -17.88 -9.63 3.09
C SER A 277 -16.48 -9.21 2.64
N VAL A 278 -15.53 -9.34 3.55
CA VAL A 278 -14.11 -9.13 3.27
C VAL A 278 -13.37 -10.45 3.47
N GLU A 279 -12.56 -10.82 2.49
CA GLU A 279 -11.71 -12.01 2.57
C GLU A 279 -10.24 -11.59 2.49
N ARG A 280 -9.39 -12.24 3.30
CA ARG A 280 -7.95 -12.02 3.34
C ARG A 280 -7.22 -13.27 2.85
N TYR A 281 -6.33 -13.12 1.88
CA TYR A 281 -5.40 -14.16 1.44
C TYR A 281 -4.10 -14.06 2.22
N ASP A 282 -3.68 -15.16 2.84
CA ASP A 282 -2.34 -15.33 3.40
C ASP A 282 -1.47 -16.10 2.40
N PRO A 283 -0.45 -15.46 1.77
CA PRO A 283 0.45 -16.14 0.85
C PRO A 283 1.28 -17.27 1.48
N ALA A 284 1.54 -17.22 2.79
CA ALA A 284 2.29 -18.26 3.49
C ALA A 284 1.42 -19.50 3.76
N ALA A 285 0.15 -19.30 4.10
CA ALA A 285 -0.81 -20.39 4.29
C ALA A 285 -1.41 -20.89 2.95
N GLY A 286 -1.41 -20.05 1.92
CA GLY A 286 -2.00 -20.36 0.62
C GLY A 286 -3.52 -20.46 0.67
N CYS A 287 -4.18 -19.73 1.57
CA CYS A 287 -5.64 -19.76 1.72
C CYS A 287 -6.24 -18.39 1.96
N TRP A 288 -7.51 -18.26 1.60
CA TRP A 288 -8.34 -17.13 1.98
C TRP A 288 -9.01 -17.40 3.34
N SER A 289 -9.35 -16.36 4.07
CA SER A 289 -10.14 -16.42 5.30
C SER A 289 -11.02 -15.19 5.40
N PHE A 290 -12.23 -15.33 5.96
CA PHE A 290 -13.06 -14.17 6.27
C PHE A 290 -12.42 -13.32 7.37
N VAL A 291 -12.56 -12.01 7.22
CA VAL A 291 -12.23 -10.99 8.22
C VAL A 291 -13.45 -10.08 8.39
N ALA A 292 -13.36 -9.03 9.20
CA ALA A 292 -14.48 -8.14 9.46
C ALA A 292 -15.16 -7.63 8.20
N ASP A 293 -16.49 -7.80 8.16
CA ASP A 293 -17.35 -7.26 7.12
C ASP A 293 -17.30 -5.73 7.09
N LEU A 294 -17.44 -5.16 5.89
CA LEU A 294 -17.67 -3.74 5.73
C LEU A 294 -18.92 -3.32 6.53
N PRO A 295 -18.94 -2.07 7.07
CA PRO A 295 -20.11 -1.53 7.77
C PRO A 295 -21.41 -1.52 6.96
N GLN A 296 -21.29 -1.58 5.63
CA GLN A 296 -22.39 -1.71 4.69
C GLN A 296 -21.93 -2.45 3.43
N PRO A 297 -22.83 -3.15 2.71
CA PRO A 297 -22.51 -3.72 1.41
C PRO A 297 -22.09 -2.65 0.41
N ALA A 298 -21.02 -2.91 -0.34
CA ALA A 298 -20.49 -1.96 -1.31
C ALA A 298 -19.70 -2.65 -2.42
N ALA A 299 -19.66 -2.02 -3.59
CA ALA A 299 -18.93 -2.44 -4.77
C ALA A 299 -18.15 -1.25 -5.36
N GLY A 300 -17.07 -1.53 -6.11
CA GLY A 300 -16.23 -0.51 -6.73
C GLY A 300 -15.59 0.43 -5.70
N VAL A 301 -15.30 -0.07 -4.50
CA VAL A 301 -14.86 0.72 -3.34
C VAL A 301 -13.42 1.22 -3.55
N PRO A 302 -13.17 2.54 -3.62
CA PRO A 302 -11.81 3.06 -3.68
C PRO A 302 -11.07 2.79 -2.37
N CYS A 303 -9.80 2.43 -2.48
CA CYS A 303 -8.95 2.06 -1.36
C CYS A 303 -7.57 2.71 -1.48
N ALA A 304 -6.96 3.05 -0.35
CA ALA A 304 -5.60 3.58 -0.31
C ALA A 304 -4.89 3.18 0.98
N GLN A 305 -3.57 3.14 0.93
CA GLN A 305 -2.72 2.87 2.09
C GLN A 305 -1.90 4.09 2.45
N ALA A 306 -1.96 4.52 3.71
CA ALA A 306 -1.16 5.64 4.21
C ALA A 306 -0.62 5.31 5.59
N ARG A 307 0.67 5.56 5.85
CA ARG A 307 1.30 5.34 7.17
C ARG A 307 1.02 3.95 7.78
N GLY A 308 1.00 2.91 6.95
CA GLY A 308 0.74 1.53 7.39
C GLY A 308 -0.70 1.25 7.78
N ARG A 309 -1.64 2.06 7.31
CA ARG A 309 -3.09 1.93 7.55
C ARG A 309 -3.80 1.71 6.22
N LEU A 310 -4.88 0.93 6.24
CA LEU A 310 -5.71 0.66 5.08
C LEU A 310 -7.02 1.42 5.21
N PHE A 311 -7.30 2.28 4.22
CA PHE A 311 -8.52 3.06 4.15
C PHE A 311 -9.36 2.65 2.96
N VAL A 312 -10.68 2.68 3.14
CA VAL A 312 -11.65 2.49 2.07
C VAL A 312 -12.69 3.60 2.10
N CYS A 313 -13.20 3.92 0.92
CA CYS A 313 -14.12 5.01 0.70
C CYS A 313 -15.52 4.46 0.37
N LEU A 314 -16.43 4.50 1.33
CA LEU A 314 -17.79 3.98 1.20
C LEU A 314 -18.77 5.06 0.78
N TRP A 315 -19.69 4.68 -0.09
CA TRP A 315 -20.78 5.51 -0.60
C TRP A 315 -22.05 5.21 0.19
N ARG A 316 -22.43 6.12 1.08
CA ARG A 316 -23.68 5.94 1.85
C ARG A 316 -24.87 6.46 1.03
N PRO A 317 -26.05 5.84 1.16
CA PRO A 317 -27.30 6.51 0.81
C PRO A 317 -27.33 7.90 1.47
N ALA A 318 -27.72 8.94 0.73
CA ALA A 318 -27.61 10.39 1.05
C ALA A 318 -26.32 11.11 0.58
N ASP A 319 -25.68 10.64 -0.50
CA ASP A 319 -24.55 11.31 -1.17
C ASP A 319 -23.37 11.67 -0.23
N THR A 320 -23.16 10.83 0.79
CA THR A 320 -22.10 11.01 1.77
C THR A 320 -20.96 10.06 1.46
N THR A 321 -19.76 10.63 1.33
CA THR A 321 -18.50 9.91 1.29
C THR A 321 -18.10 9.58 2.72
N ALA A 322 -17.89 8.31 3.04
CA ALA A 322 -17.41 7.88 4.35
C ALA A 322 -16.07 7.16 4.20
N VAL A 323 -15.02 7.74 4.78
CA VAL A 323 -13.72 7.07 4.87
C VAL A 323 -13.72 6.24 6.15
N VAL A 324 -13.44 4.94 6.00
CA VAL A 324 -13.28 4.01 7.11
C VAL A 324 -11.91 3.33 7.02
N GLU A 325 -11.34 2.99 8.17
CA GLU A 325 -10.05 2.33 8.31
C GLU A 325 -10.22 0.89 8.78
N TYR A 326 -9.46 -0.04 8.23
CA TYR A 326 -9.37 -1.40 8.77
C TYR A 326 -8.23 -1.53 9.79
N THR A 327 -8.54 -2.08 10.96
CA THR A 327 -7.55 -2.37 12.01
C THR A 327 -7.29 -3.87 12.11
N VAL A 328 -6.04 -4.29 11.87
CA VAL A 328 -5.65 -5.71 11.87
C VAL A 328 -5.75 -6.33 13.26
N GLN A 329 -5.34 -5.62 14.31
CA GLN A 329 -5.37 -6.14 15.69
C GLN A 329 -6.78 -6.39 16.21
N GLY A 330 -7.71 -5.49 15.88
CA GLY A 330 -9.10 -5.57 16.33
C GLY A 330 -10.02 -6.34 15.38
N ASP A 331 -9.52 -6.70 14.19
CA ASP A 331 -10.33 -7.14 13.05
C ASP A 331 -11.64 -6.34 12.97
N THR A 332 -11.52 -5.03 12.75
CA THR A 332 -12.68 -4.13 12.73
C THR A 332 -12.44 -2.92 11.84
N TRP A 333 -13.54 -2.42 11.27
CA TRP A 333 -13.59 -1.17 10.51
C TRP A 333 -13.98 -0.01 11.43
N LEU A 334 -13.20 1.06 11.42
CA LEU A 334 -13.41 2.26 12.22
C LEU A 334 -13.74 3.46 11.33
N PRO A 335 -14.73 4.30 11.68
CA PRO A 335 -15.01 5.53 10.96
C PRO A 335 -13.86 6.53 11.15
N VAL A 336 -13.43 7.17 10.05
CA VAL A 336 -12.35 8.16 10.06
C VAL A 336 -12.90 9.56 9.80
N ALA A 337 -13.60 9.74 8.67
CA ALA A 337 -14.15 11.04 8.30
C ALA A 337 -15.32 10.88 7.32
N GLU A 338 -16.16 11.90 7.26
CA GLU A 338 -17.27 11.99 6.31
C GLU A 338 -17.24 13.30 5.55
N LEU A 339 -17.62 13.25 4.27
CA LEU A 339 -17.77 14.43 3.42
C LEU A 339 -19.05 14.31 2.59
N ARG A 340 -19.95 15.29 2.74
CA ARG A 340 -21.18 15.37 1.93
C ARG A 340 -20.89 16.09 0.62
N ARG A 341 -21.11 15.39 -0.48
CA ARG A 341 -20.95 15.92 -1.83
C ARG A 341 -22.09 15.35 -2.70
N PRO A 342 -23.21 16.07 -2.79
CA PRO A 342 -24.36 15.65 -3.58
C PRO A 342 -23.96 15.25 -5.00
N GLN A 343 -24.49 14.12 -5.48
CA GLN A 343 -24.40 13.69 -6.89
C GLN A 343 -22.97 13.55 -7.44
N SER A 344 -22.00 13.25 -6.57
CA SER A 344 -20.63 12.97 -6.98
C SER A 344 -20.08 11.83 -6.12
N TYR A 345 -19.58 10.79 -6.78
CA TYR A 345 -18.93 9.64 -6.18
C TYR A 345 -17.45 9.56 -6.59
N GLY A 346 -16.68 9.07 -5.64
CA GLY A 346 -15.27 8.78 -5.71
C GLY A 346 -15.07 7.38 -6.27
N HIS A 347 -14.18 7.29 -7.24
CA HIS A 347 -13.90 6.07 -8.00
C HIS A 347 -12.42 5.66 -7.89
N CYS A 348 -11.58 6.53 -7.35
CA CYS A 348 -10.17 6.27 -7.11
C CYS A 348 -9.77 6.99 -5.81
N MET A 349 -8.87 6.37 -5.04
CA MET A 349 -8.29 6.98 -3.85
C MET A 349 -6.80 6.69 -3.86
N VAL A 350 -5.99 7.73 -3.62
CA VAL A 350 -4.54 7.61 -3.49
C VAL A 350 -4.08 8.32 -2.23
N ALA A 351 -2.95 7.88 -1.69
CA ALA A 351 -2.39 8.44 -0.49
C ALA A 351 -0.98 8.96 -0.73
N HIS A 352 -0.62 10.04 -0.04
CA HIS A 352 0.75 10.51 0.09
C HIS A 352 0.93 11.10 1.48
N ARG A 353 1.93 10.60 2.22
CA ARG A 353 2.18 10.96 3.62
C ARG A 353 0.89 10.83 4.46
N ASP A 354 0.41 11.92 5.04
CA ASP A 354 -0.80 11.99 5.87
C ASP A 354 -2.04 12.46 5.09
N SER A 355 -1.98 12.48 3.77
CA SER A 355 -3.05 12.96 2.91
C SER A 355 -3.69 11.82 2.12
N LEU A 356 -5.02 11.71 2.18
CA LEU A 356 -5.81 10.86 1.30
C LEU A 356 -6.51 11.71 0.25
N TYR A 357 -6.21 11.48 -1.03
CA TYR A 357 -6.84 12.14 -2.16
C TYR A 357 -7.94 11.24 -2.73
N VAL A 358 -9.19 11.67 -2.56
CA VAL A 358 -10.37 11.01 -3.11
C VAL A 358 -10.69 11.66 -4.46
N VAL A 359 -10.52 10.90 -5.53
CA VAL A 359 -10.79 11.31 -6.91
C VAL A 359 -12.23 11.00 -7.25
N ARG A 360 -12.97 12.03 -7.68
CA ARG A 360 -14.44 12.03 -7.78
C ARG A 360 -14.87 12.48 -9.17
N ASN A 361 -15.98 11.94 -9.64
CA ASN A 361 -16.61 12.46 -10.86
C ASN A 361 -17.18 13.87 -10.61
N GLY A 362 -17.40 14.63 -11.68
CA GLY A 362 -18.04 15.93 -11.62
C GLY A 362 -19.49 15.84 -11.11
N PRO A 363 -20.03 16.94 -10.56
CA PRO A 363 -21.43 17.01 -10.15
C PRO A 363 -22.35 16.88 -11.38
N LYS A 364 -23.42 16.07 -11.24
CA LYS A 364 -24.59 15.96 -12.13
C LYS A 364 -24.32 16.14 -13.63
N ASP A 365 -24.27 15.03 -14.36
CA ASP A 365 -24.14 14.94 -15.83
C ASP A 365 -22.80 15.43 -16.42
N ASP A 366 -21.91 16.04 -15.63
CA ASP A 366 -20.53 16.34 -16.04
C ASP A 366 -19.56 15.19 -15.68
N PHE A 367 -19.63 14.12 -16.47
CA PHE A 367 -18.73 12.98 -16.32
C PHE A 367 -17.31 13.26 -16.80
N LEU A 368 -17.08 14.35 -17.53
CA LEU A 368 -15.76 14.70 -18.04
C LEU A 368 -14.94 15.49 -17.03
N HIS A 369 -15.58 16.26 -16.15
CA HIS A 369 -14.89 16.91 -15.06
C HIS A 369 -14.56 15.91 -13.93
N CYS A 370 -13.39 16.08 -13.34
CA CYS A 370 -12.95 15.35 -12.17
C CYS A 370 -12.61 16.34 -11.05
N ALA A 371 -13.11 16.07 -9.85
CA ALA A 371 -12.77 16.81 -8.64
C ALA A 371 -11.98 15.92 -7.70
N ILE A 372 -11.06 16.50 -6.92
CA ILE A 372 -10.27 15.75 -5.94
C ILE A 372 -10.45 16.42 -4.58
N ASP A 373 -10.97 15.67 -3.62
CA ASP A 373 -11.07 16.08 -2.22
C ASP A 373 -9.91 15.43 -1.44
N CYS A 374 -9.19 16.21 -0.65
CA CYS A 374 -8.06 15.77 0.16
C CYS A 374 -8.45 15.74 1.63
N LEU A 375 -8.27 14.59 2.29
CA LEU A 375 -8.42 14.42 3.73
C LEU A 375 -7.03 14.38 4.37
N ASN A 376 -6.76 15.32 5.27
CA ASN A 376 -5.57 15.28 6.11
C ASN A 376 -5.84 14.39 7.34
N LEU A 377 -5.12 13.28 7.46
CA LEU A 377 -5.28 12.28 8.51
C LEU A 377 -4.85 12.76 9.90
N ALA A 378 -3.98 13.78 9.98
CA ALA A 378 -3.53 14.33 11.25
C ALA A 378 -4.54 15.32 11.84
N THR A 379 -5.18 16.14 11.00
CA THR A 379 -6.14 17.16 11.43
C THR A 379 -7.61 16.75 11.27
N GLY A 380 -7.89 15.71 10.49
CA GLY A 380 -9.24 15.29 10.10
C GLY A 380 -9.95 16.26 9.16
N GLN A 381 -9.25 17.27 8.63
CA GLN A 381 -9.86 18.31 7.78
C GLN A 381 -9.89 17.88 6.31
N TRP A 382 -10.99 18.23 5.65
CA TRP A 382 -11.15 18.09 4.20
C TRP A 382 -10.84 19.40 3.48
N THR A 383 -10.07 19.33 2.40
CA THR A 383 -9.82 20.45 1.49
C THR A 383 -10.08 20.01 0.05
N ALA A 384 -10.43 20.94 -0.84
CA ALA A 384 -10.51 20.64 -2.26
C ALA A 384 -9.13 20.88 -2.89
N LEU A 385 -8.65 19.91 -3.67
CA LEU A 385 -7.41 20.07 -4.44
C LEU A 385 -7.68 21.03 -5.61
N PRO A 386 -6.97 22.17 -5.71
CA PRO A 386 -7.14 23.06 -6.84
C PRO A 386 -6.55 22.42 -8.10
N GLY A 387 -7.23 22.59 -9.23
CA GLY A 387 -6.76 22.08 -10.52
C GLY A 387 -7.91 21.76 -11.46
N GLN A 388 -7.56 21.50 -12.73
CA GLN A 388 -8.47 20.98 -13.73
C GLN A 388 -8.05 19.55 -14.06
N PHE A 389 -8.85 18.59 -13.60
CA PHE A 389 -8.65 17.17 -13.85
C PHE A 389 -9.79 16.68 -14.74
N VAL A 390 -9.46 15.83 -15.71
CA VAL A 390 -10.39 15.46 -16.78
C VAL A 390 -10.47 13.95 -16.91
N ASN A 391 -11.69 13.41 -16.88
CA ASN A 391 -11.97 12.04 -17.28
C ASN A 391 -11.96 11.93 -18.80
N SER A 392 -11.50 10.79 -19.31
CA SER A 392 -11.56 10.50 -20.75
C SER A 392 -12.84 9.73 -21.10
N LYS A 393 -13.31 9.85 -22.35
CA LYS A 393 -14.43 9.02 -22.83
C LYS A 393 -14.07 7.53 -22.71
N GLY A 394 -14.68 6.84 -21.75
CA GLY A 394 -14.46 5.41 -21.49
C GLY A 394 -13.37 5.07 -20.46
N ALA A 395 -12.71 6.06 -19.84
CA ALA A 395 -11.73 5.83 -18.78
C ALA A 395 -11.81 6.94 -17.72
N LEU A 396 -12.07 6.52 -16.47
CA LEU A 396 -12.04 7.40 -15.32
C LEU A 396 -10.60 7.77 -14.94
N PHE A 397 -10.43 8.92 -14.29
CA PHE A 397 -9.14 9.40 -13.84
C PHE A 397 -8.57 8.49 -12.74
N THR A 398 -7.46 7.83 -13.04
CA THR A 398 -6.73 7.00 -12.07
C THR A 398 -5.39 7.62 -11.74
N ALA A 399 -4.92 7.40 -10.52
CA ALA A 399 -3.66 7.92 -10.03
C ALA A 399 -2.87 6.84 -9.30
N VAL A 400 -1.54 6.93 -9.35
CA VAL A 400 -0.61 6.11 -8.58
C VAL A 400 0.51 7.01 -8.09
N VAL A 401 0.94 6.86 -6.84
CA VAL A 401 2.01 7.67 -6.26
C VAL A 401 3.32 6.87 -6.26
N ARG A 402 4.39 7.48 -6.78
CA ARG A 402 5.78 6.99 -6.73
C ARG A 402 6.66 8.09 -6.13
N GLY A 403 7.15 7.88 -4.91
CA GLY A 403 7.82 8.94 -4.14
C GLY A 403 6.86 10.11 -3.88
N ASP A 404 7.27 11.32 -4.26
CA ASP A 404 6.43 12.52 -4.21
C ASP A 404 5.82 12.90 -5.57
N THR A 405 5.74 11.94 -6.50
CA THR A 405 5.17 12.14 -7.84
C THR A 405 3.91 11.31 -8.04
N VAL A 406 2.85 11.95 -8.55
CA VAL A 406 1.62 11.29 -8.97
C VAL A 406 1.68 10.99 -10.46
N TYR A 407 1.43 9.74 -10.83
CA TYR A 407 1.29 9.26 -12.19
C TYR A 407 -0.17 9.11 -12.50
N THR A 408 -0.59 9.68 -13.62
CA THR A 408 -1.95 9.56 -14.15
C THR A 408 -1.85 9.26 -15.64
N VAL A 409 -2.83 8.57 -16.20
CA VAL A 409 -2.76 8.18 -17.60
C VAL A 409 -4.13 8.12 -18.24
N ASN A 410 -4.16 8.56 -19.48
CA ASN A 410 -5.26 8.34 -20.41
C ASN A 410 -4.71 7.96 -21.80
N ARG A 411 -5.56 7.93 -22.82
CA ARG A 411 -5.15 7.54 -24.17
C ARG A 411 -4.25 8.55 -24.89
N MET A 412 -4.32 9.82 -24.48
CA MET A 412 -3.57 10.91 -25.09
C MET A 412 -2.23 11.09 -24.38
N PHE A 413 -2.23 11.11 -23.05
CA PHE A 413 -1.07 11.45 -22.25
C PHE A 413 -0.95 10.61 -20.99
N THR A 414 0.30 10.38 -20.59
CA THR A 414 0.68 10.07 -19.22
C THR A 414 1.14 11.38 -18.57
N LEU A 415 0.49 11.81 -17.49
CA LEU A 415 0.81 13.08 -16.81
C LEU A 415 1.42 12.80 -15.44
N LEU A 416 2.56 13.43 -15.17
CA LEU A 416 3.31 13.33 -13.93
C LEU A 416 3.17 14.65 -13.15
N TYR A 417 2.76 14.58 -11.90
CA TYR A 417 2.59 15.74 -11.03
C TYR A 417 3.49 15.65 -9.79
N ALA A 418 4.17 16.73 -9.43
CA ALA A 418 4.79 16.87 -8.12
C ALA A 418 3.72 17.18 -7.07
N ILE A 419 3.83 16.55 -5.90
CA ILE A 419 2.99 16.86 -4.75
C ILE A 419 3.70 17.93 -3.92
N GLU A 420 3.24 19.17 -4.00
CA GLU A 420 3.85 20.34 -3.36
C GLU A 420 2.75 21.25 -2.78
N ASP A 421 2.92 21.68 -1.53
CA ASP A 421 2.06 22.68 -0.86
C ASP A 421 0.55 22.41 -0.95
N GLY A 422 0.17 21.13 -0.85
CA GLY A 422 -1.24 20.72 -0.94
C GLY A 422 -1.83 20.86 -2.35
N THR A 423 -1.00 20.91 -3.39
CA THR A 423 -1.39 20.95 -4.80
C THR A 423 -0.64 19.89 -5.62
N TRP A 424 -1.15 19.60 -6.82
CA TRP A 424 -0.48 18.74 -7.79
C TRP A 424 0.01 19.60 -8.96
N ARG A 425 1.32 19.84 -9.01
CA ARG A 425 1.96 20.67 -10.04
C ARG A 425 2.44 19.80 -11.19
N LEU A 426 1.95 20.05 -12.41
CA LEU A 426 2.36 19.28 -13.59
C LEU A 426 3.88 19.41 -13.81
N LEU A 427 4.57 18.28 -13.87
CA LEU A 427 6.00 18.18 -14.11
C LEU A 427 6.32 17.84 -15.56
N ARG A 428 5.61 16.85 -16.10
CA ARG A 428 5.93 16.25 -17.40
C ARG A 428 4.68 15.64 -18.01
N GLU A 429 4.61 15.72 -19.34
CA GLU A 429 3.71 14.94 -20.18
C GLU A 429 4.51 13.90 -20.95
N GLN A 430 3.96 12.70 -21.06
CA GLN A 430 4.55 11.55 -21.72
C GLN A 430 3.50 10.85 -22.60
N ALA A 431 3.94 9.88 -23.39
CA ALA A 431 3.08 9.13 -24.30
C ALA A 431 1.83 8.57 -23.61
N GLY A 432 0.68 8.74 -24.26
CA GLY A 432 -0.59 8.16 -23.82
C GLY A 432 -0.65 6.65 -23.97
N PHE A 433 -1.55 6.03 -23.22
CA PHE A 433 -1.72 4.58 -23.21
C PHE A 433 -2.36 4.07 -24.52
N PRO A 434 -1.80 3.03 -25.17
CA PRO A 434 -2.21 2.66 -26.52
C PRO A 434 -3.50 1.84 -26.59
N ARG A 435 -3.94 1.20 -25.50
CA ARG A 435 -5.11 0.29 -25.52
C ARG A 435 -6.42 1.00 -25.14
N PRO A 436 -7.58 0.54 -25.68
CA PRO A 436 -8.89 1.04 -25.28
C PRO A 436 -9.30 0.53 -23.91
N GLY A 437 -10.41 1.06 -23.37
CA GLY A 437 -11.00 0.61 -22.12
C GLY A 437 -10.62 1.47 -20.93
N SER A 438 -11.20 1.14 -19.78
CA SER A 438 -10.81 1.74 -18.50
C SER A 438 -9.48 1.17 -18.06
N LEU A 439 -8.70 1.93 -17.29
CA LEU A 439 -7.34 1.57 -16.95
C LEU A 439 -7.24 1.22 -15.47
N GLN A 440 -6.44 0.20 -15.17
CA GLN A 440 -5.96 -0.10 -13.83
C GLN A 440 -4.44 0.05 -13.86
N THR A 441 -3.91 0.89 -12.99
CA THR A 441 -2.50 1.28 -12.98
C THR A 441 -1.86 0.94 -11.65
N PHE A 442 -0.57 0.60 -11.69
CA PHE A 442 0.20 0.16 -10.53
C PHE A 442 1.70 0.25 -10.82
N LEU A 443 2.52 -0.04 -9.81
CA LEU A 443 3.98 -0.07 -9.92
C LEU A 443 4.48 -1.51 -9.84
N LEU A 444 5.38 -1.89 -10.75
CA LEU A 444 6.12 -3.15 -10.69
C LEU A 444 7.61 -2.90 -10.97
N ARG A 445 8.49 -3.61 -10.30
CA ARG A 445 9.93 -3.65 -10.60
C ARG A 445 10.19 -4.78 -11.59
N LEU A 446 10.53 -4.41 -12.82
CA LEU A 446 10.72 -5.33 -13.94
C LEU A 446 12.20 -5.76 -14.06
N PRO A 447 12.49 -6.95 -14.62
CA PRO A 447 13.87 -7.39 -14.83
C PRO A 447 14.61 -6.53 -15.87
N PRO A 448 15.94 -6.39 -15.79
CA PRO A 448 16.71 -5.63 -16.76
C PRO A 448 16.53 -6.19 -18.17
N GLY A 449 16.26 -5.33 -19.14
CA GLY A 449 16.12 -5.75 -20.53
C GLY A 449 14.84 -6.53 -20.83
N SER A 450 13.78 -6.39 -20.01
CA SER A 450 12.42 -6.85 -20.31
C SER A 450 11.85 -6.14 -21.53
N ARG A 451 12.44 -6.36 -22.70
CA ARG A 451 11.76 -6.22 -23.97
C ARG A 451 10.63 -7.25 -23.93
N GLY A 452 9.41 -6.80 -24.19
CA GLY A 452 8.18 -7.62 -24.17
C GLY A 452 8.31 -8.95 -24.90
N PRO A 453 7.29 -9.82 -24.83
CA PRO A 453 7.39 -11.17 -25.37
C PRO A 453 8.01 -11.13 -26.77
N VAL A 454 9.20 -11.76 -26.91
CA VAL A 454 9.69 -12.19 -28.21
C VAL A 454 8.53 -12.98 -28.78
N ALA A 455 7.94 -12.46 -29.86
CA ALA A 455 6.80 -13.07 -30.51
C ALA A 455 7.06 -14.57 -30.57
N SER A 456 6.28 -15.36 -29.84
CA SER A 456 6.29 -16.79 -30.02
C SER A 456 5.81 -16.96 -31.45
N THR A 457 6.74 -17.22 -32.36
CA THR A 457 6.43 -17.65 -33.71
C THR A 457 5.68 -18.96 -33.56
N THR A 458 4.36 -18.88 -33.53
CA THR A 458 3.51 -20.03 -33.80
C THR A 458 3.75 -20.37 -35.26
N PRO A 459 4.24 -21.59 -35.60
CA PRO A 459 4.32 -22.00 -36.99
C PRO A 459 2.90 -22.13 -37.53
N GLU A 460 2.64 -21.47 -38.66
CA GLU A 460 1.42 -21.66 -39.45
C GLU A 460 1.19 -23.16 -39.70
N LEU A 461 0.02 -23.66 -39.33
CA LEU A 461 -0.63 -24.83 -39.92
C LEU A 461 -2.13 -24.60 -40.01
#